data_AF-A0A3M1ZF53-F1
#
_entry.id   AF-A0A3M1ZF53-F1
#
_cell.length_a   1.000
_cell.length_b   1.000
_cell.length_c   1.000
_cell.angle_alpha   90.00
_cell.angle_beta   90.00
_cell.angle_gamma   90.00
#
_symmetry.space_group_name_H-M   'P 1'
#
loop_
_entity.id
_entity.type
_entity.pdbx_description
1 polymer ?
#
loop_
_entity_poly.entity_id
_entity_poly.type
_entity_poly.pdbx_seq_one_letter_code
_entity_poly.pdbx_strand_id
1 'polypeptide(L)'
;MIVPWARWVPSPNCSDREGWEVDAVVLHHISLPPGEFGGGHVEAFFQNRLDPEAHPYFREICHLRVSAHFLIDREGRLTQFVDTDRKAWHAGESALDGVPDVNRFSVGIELEGDVVTPYTEAQYETLLRVLGELRAAHPRIRPE
;
A
#
# COMPACT_ATOMS: atom_id res chain seq x y z
N MET A 1 6.46 -8.47 -9.20
CA MET A 1 5.65 -7.98 -10.34
C MET A 1 5.31 -6.48 -10.26
N ILE A 2 5.57 -5.76 -11.37
CA ILE A 2 5.10 -4.40 -11.65
C ILE A 2 3.86 -4.48 -12.56
N VAL A 3 2.79 -3.77 -12.20
CA VAL A 3 1.52 -3.74 -12.95
C VAL A 3 1.62 -2.68 -14.06
N PRO A 4 1.54 -3.04 -15.36
CA PRO A 4 1.81 -2.10 -16.47
C PRO A 4 0.84 -0.92 -16.57
N TRP A 5 -0.38 -1.08 -16.05
CA TRP A 5 -1.42 -0.04 -16.07
C TRP A 5 -1.45 0.81 -14.79
N ALA A 6 -0.58 0.51 -13.81
CA ALA A 6 -0.38 1.35 -12.64
C ALA A 6 0.56 2.51 -12.98
N ARG A 7 0.36 3.66 -12.34
CA ARG A 7 1.38 4.70 -12.33
C ARG A 7 2.54 4.26 -11.43
N TRP A 8 3.71 4.07 -12.00
CA TRP A 8 4.91 3.65 -11.26
C TRP A 8 5.60 4.83 -10.59
N VAL A 9 5.72 4.77 -9.25
CA VAL A 9 6.27 5.83 -8.41
C VAL A 9 7.16 5.19 -7.34
N PRO A 10 8.40 4.80 -7.69
CA PRO A 10 9.22 3.96 -6.82
C PRO A 10 9.45 4.62 -5.45
N SER A 11 9.17 3.86 -4.38
CA SER A 11 9.51 4.23 -3.01
C SER A 11 10.91 3.69 -2.65
N PRO A 12 11.75 4.47 -1.96
CA PRO A 12 13.00 3.98 -1.40
C PRO A 12 12.79 3.07 -0.17
N ASN A 13 11.59 3.07 0.41
CA ASN A 13 11.27 2.34 1.64
C ASN A 13 10.89 0.90 1.31
N CYS A 14 11.87 0.09 0.91
CA CYS A 14 11.67 -1.32 0.63
C CYS A 14 12.98 -2.11 0.77
N SER A 15 12.85 -3.41 0.95
CA SER A 15 13.99 -4.34 1.06
C SER A 15 13.72 -5.63 0.28
N ASP A 16 14.69 -6.53 0.26
CA ASP A 16 14.45 -7.88 -0.27
C ASP A 16 13.54 -8.68 0.69
N ARG A 17 12.87 -9.69 0.14
CA ARG A 17 12.01 -10.62 0.89
C ARG A 17 12.77 -11.74 1.57
N GLU A 18 14.11 -11.80 1.43
CA GLU A 18 14.96 -12.81 2.07
C GLU A 18 14.52 -14.26 1.78
N GLY A 19 14.03 -14.51 0.56
CA GLY A 19 13.56 -15.84 0.12
C GLY A 19 12.11 -16.16 0.48
N TRP A 20 11.39 -15.27 1.16
CA TRP A 20 9.96 -15.42 1.38
C TRP A 20 9.17 -15.18 0.09
N GLU A 21 8.22 -16.09 -0.16
CA GLU A 21 7.25 -15.95 -1.24
C GLU A 21 6.05 -15.14 -0.76
N VAL A 22 5.41 -14.40 -1.67
CA VAL A 22 4.15 -13.72 -1.36
C VAL A 22 3.02 -14.75 -1.30
N ASP A 23 2.31 -14.79 -0.17
CA ASP A 23 1.14 -15.66 0.04
C ASP A 23 -0.07 -14.94 0.64
N ALA A 24 0.06 -13.65 0.98
CA ALA A 24 -1.02 -12.85 1.56
C ALA A 24 -1.17 -11.47 0.89
N VAL A 25 -2.39 -10.93 0.99
CA VAL A 25 -2.68 -9.52 0.71
C VAL A 25 -3.18 -8.88 1.99
N VAL A 26 -2.65 -7.71 2.34
CA VAL A 26 -3.14 -6.92 3.48
C VAL A 26 -3.77 -5.64 2.93
N LEU A 27 -5.07 -5.49 3.18
CA LEU A 27 -5.80 -4.27 2.85
C LEU A 27 -5.67 -3.27 3.99
N HIS A 28 -5.32 -2.04 3.64
CA HIS A 28 -5.21 -0.91 4.53
C HIS A 28 -6.09 0.23 4.04
N HIS A 29 -6.24 1.23 4.89
CA HIS A 29 -6.80 2.51 4.49
C HIS A 29 -5.89 3.63 4.98
N ILE A 30 -5.87 4.71 4.20
CA ILE A 30 -5.09 5.89 4.56
C ILE A 30 -5.73 7.15 3.98
N SER A 31 -5.70 8.22 4.75
CA SER A 31 -6.03 9.58 4.33
C SER A 31 -5.05 10.53 4.99
N LEU A 32 -4.48 11.46 4.22
CA LEU A 32 -3.51 12.44 4.69
C LEU A 32 -3.84 13.82 4.13
N PRO A 33 -4.22 14.80 4.97
CA PRO A 33 -4.52 14.68 6.41
C PRO A 33 -5.63 13.67 6.74
N PRO A 34 -5.77 13.22 8.01
CA PRO A 34 -6.80 12.26 8.38
C PRO A 34 -8.21 12.75 8.01
N GLY A 35 -8.96 11.93 7.26
CA GLY A 35 -10.30 12.26 6.77
C GLY A 35 -10.33 13.17 5.54
N GLU A 36 -9.17 13.57 5.01
CA GLU A 36 -9.04 14.31 3.76
C GLU A 36 -8.48 13.41 2.66
N PHE A 37 -9.05 13.53 1.46
CA PHE A 37 -8.71 12.70 0.31
C PHE A 37 -8.10 13.55 -0.81
N GLY A 38 -7.19 12.97 -1.59
CA GLY A 38 -6.46 13.64 -2.65
C GLY A 38 -5.22 14.38 -2.14
N GLY A 39 -4.80 15.41 -2.88
CA GLY A 39 -3.67 16.26 -2.51
C GLY A 39 -2.26 15.64 -2.67
N GLY A 40 -2.17 14.33 -2.93
CA GLY A 40 -0.88 13.66 -3.19
C GLY A 40 -0.01 13.45 -1.95
N HIS A 41 -0.55 13.70 -0.75
CA HIS A 41 0.20 13.57 0.50
C HIS A 41 0.55 12.13 0.84
N VAL A 42 -0.31 11.16 0.52
CA VAL A 42 -0.03 9.73 0.71
C VAL A 42 1.16 9.27 -0.15
N GLU A 43 1.20 9.69 -1.41
CA GLU A 43 2.34 9.44 -2.29
C GLU A 43 3.62 10.08 -1.73
N ALA A 44 3.54 11.35 -1.33
CA ALA A 44 4.68 12.05 -0.75
C ALA A 44 5.19 11.34 0.51
N PHE A 45 4.28 10.87 1.37
CA PHE A 45 4.60 10.13 2.57
C PHE A 45 5.35 8.83 2.28
N PHE A 46 4.86 8.00 1.36
CA PHE A 46 5.55 6.77 0.97
C PHE A 46 6.88 6.98 0.25
N GLN A 47 7.18 8.21 -0.18
CA GLN A 47 8.46 8.56 -0.80
C GLN A 47 9.42 9.31 0.13
N ASN A 48 9.09 9.48 1.42
CA ASN A 48 9.84 10.34 2.36
C ASN A 48 9.91 11.81 1.90
N ARG A 49 8.85 12.31 1.24
CA ARG A 49 8.74 13.67 0.70
C ARG A 49 7.56 14.45 1.30
N LEU A 50 6.94 13.94 2.36
CA LEU A 50 5.85 14.62 3.03
C LEU A 50 6.35 15.93 3.67
N ASP A 51 5.75 17.05 3.28
CA ASP A 51 6.09 18.37 3.82
C ASP A 51 5.54 18.52 5.25
N PRO A 52 6.39 18.63 6.29
CA PRO A 52 5.94 18.78 7.67
C PRO A 52 5.20 20.10 7.92
N GLU A 53 5.40 21.12 7.09
CA GLU A 53 4.79 22.44 7.29
C GLU A 53 3.41 22.57 6.64
N ALA A 54 3.03 21.62 5.79
CA ALA A 54 1.73 21.64 5.10
C ALA A 54 0.54 21.31 6.02
N HIS A 55 0.75 20.54 7.10
CA HIS A 55 -0.29 20.23 8.07
C HIS A 55 0.31 19.81 9.43
N PRO A 56 -0.27 20.19 10.60
CA PRO A 56 0.28 19.83 11.92
C PRO A 56 0.53 18.34 12.12
N TYR A 57 -0.40 17.48 11.67
CA TYR A 57 -0.26 16.02 11.73
C TYR A 57 0.95 15.50 10.96
N PHE A 58 1.37 16.18 9.89
CA PHE A 58 2.51 15.72 9.08
C PHE A 58 3.82 15.82 9.84
N ARG A 59 3.97 16.77 10.77
CA ARG A 59 5.14 16.85 11.66
C ARG A 59 5.30 15.59 12.52
N GLU A 60 4.19 14.95 12.86
CA GLU A 60 4.18 13.75 13.70
C GLU A 60 4.60 12.50 12.91
N ILE A 61 4.42 12.48 11.59
CA ILE A 61 4.62 11.26 10.79
C ILE A 61 5.72 11.38 9.73
N CYS A 62 6.15 12.58 9.32
CA CYS A 62 7.06 12.78 8.18
C CYS A 62 8.43 12.10 8.34
N HIS A 63 8.82 11.74 9.57
CA HIS A 63 10.07 11.04 9.88
C HIS A 63 9.96 9.51 9.75
N LEU A 64 8.74 8.97 9.68
CA LEU A 64 8.49 7.55 9.51
C LEU A 64 8.94 7.10 8.12
N ARG A 65 9.51 5.91 8.05
CA ARG A 65 9.89 5.26 6.79
C ARG A 65 8.94 4.10 6.54
N VAL A 66 7.90 4.36 5.79
CA VAL A 66 6.86 3.39 5.46
C VAL A 66 6.52 3.44 3.98
N SER A 67 5.91 2.38 3.48
CA SER A 67 5.44 2.27 2.10
C SER A 67 4.41 1.16 1.99
N ALA A 68 3.57 1.22 0.97
CA ALA A 68 2.78 0.11 0.50
C ALA A 68 3.25 -0.34 -0.89
N HIS A 69 2.70 -1.45 -1.40
CA HIS A 69 2.93 -1.80 -2.80
C HIS A 69 2.05 -0.93 -3.69
N PHE A 70 0.79 -0.73 -3.30
CA PHE A 70 -0.20 -0.02 -4.10
C PHE A 70 -0.99 1.00 -3.27
N LEU A 71 -1.43 2.08 -3.93
CA LEU A 71 -2.47 2.99 -3.48
C LEU A 71 -3.56 3.07 -4.55
N ILE A 72 -4.80 2.92 -4.13
CA ILE A 72 -6.00 3.14 -4.96
C ILE A 72 -6.72 4.38 -4.43
N ASP A 73 -6.66 5.48 -5.19
CA ASP A 73 -7.30 6.74 -4.79
C ASP A 73 -8.83 6.70 -4.96
N ARG A 74 -9.52 7.77 -4.53
CA ARG A 74 -10.99 7.84 -4.58
C ARG A 74 -11.58 7.68 -5.98
N GLU A 75 -10.83 8.05 -7.02
CA GLU A 75 -11.22 7.91 -8.42
C GLU A 75 -10.85 6.54 -9.02
N GLY A 76 -10.30 5.62 -8.22
CA GLY A 76 -9.88 4.29 -8.66
C GLY A 76 -8.54 4.30 -9.42
N ARG A 77 -7.76 5.38 -9.37
CA ARG A 77 -6.45 5.38 -10.03
C ARG A 77 -5.47 4.59 -9.19
N LEU A 78 -4.75 3.68 -9.85
CA LEU A 78 -3.74 2.85 -9.21
C LEU A 78 -2.36 3.50 -9.32
N THR A 79 -1.74 3.72 -8.16
CA THR A 79 -0.31 4.03 -8.05
C THR A 79 0.41 2.83 -7.45
N GLN A 80 1.56 2.45 -8.00
CA GLN A 80 2.41 1.40 -7.46
C GLN A 80 3.75 1.98 -7.03
N PHE A 81 4.19 1.63 -5.82
CA PHE A 81 5.41 2.17 -5.21
C PHE A 81 6.53 1.15 -5.05
N VAL A 82 6.18 -0.12 -4.86
CA VAL A 82 7.13 -1.20 -4.62
C VAL A 82 6.76 -2.36 -5.53
N ASP A 83 7.79 -2.96 -6.13
CA ASP A 83 7.65 -4.21 -6.87
C ASP A 83 7.13 -5.28 -5.91
N THR A 84 6.10 -6.03 -6.28
CA THR A 84 5.53 -7.08 -5.41
C THR A 84 6.52 -8.19 -5.06
N ASP A 85 7.62 -8.33 -5.80
CA ASP A 85 8.70 -9.29 -5.47
C ASP A 85 9.65 -8.75 -4.38
N ARG A 86 9.50 -7.47 -3.99
CA ARG A 86 10.23 -6.82 -2.90
C ARG A 86 9.31 -6.59 -1.71
N LYS A 87 9.91 -6.43 -0.53
CA LYS A 87 9.23 -6.18 0.74
C LYS A 87 8.99 -4.67 0.91
N ALA A 88 7.74 -4.24 0.78
CA ALA A 88 7.30 -2.92 1.25
C ALA A 88 7.15 -2.91 2.79
N TRP A 89 7.08 -1.73 3.41
CA TRP A 89 7.05 -1.57 4.87
C TRP A 89 5.70 -0.98 5.32
N HIS A 90 4.65 -1.80 5.32
CA HIS A 90 3.26 -1.36 5.55
C HIS A 90 2.61 -1.93 6.82
N ALA A 91 3.06 -3.09 7.31
CA ALA A 91 2.37 -3.82 8.38
C ALA A 91 2.95 -3.59 9.78
N GLY A 92 3.97 -2.74 9.94
CA GLY A 92 4.65 -2.51 11.22
C GLY A 92 5.12 -3.80 11.90
N GLU A 93 5.13 -3.79 13.24
CA GLU A 93 5.30 -5.01 14.04
C GLU A 93 3.98 -5.80 14.05
N SER A 94 3.96 -6.93 13.34
CA SER A 94 2.75 -7.74 13.14
C SER A 94 3.08 -9.23 13.01
N ALA A 95 2.06 -10.07 13.20
CA ALA A 95 2.10 -11.50 12.96
C ALA A 95 0.77 -12.01 12.38
N LEU A 96 0.84 -12.98 11.47
CA LEU A 96 -0.32 -13.68 10.91
C LEU A 96 -0.10 -15.19 11.07
N ASP A 97 -1.08 -15.91 11.61
CA ASP A 97 -1.02 -17.35 11.88
C ASP A 97 0.26 -17.80 12.63
N GLY A 98 0.73 -16.94 13.54
CA GLY A 98 1.94 -17.18 14.34
C GLY A 98 3.26 -16.86 13.62
N VAL A 99 3.22 -16.42 12.36
CA VAL A 99 4.40 -15.99 11.59
C VAL A 99 4.60 -14.47 11.77
N PRO A 100 5.74 -14.02 12.34
CA PRO A 100 6.02 -12.60 12.54
C PRO A 100 6.51 -11.91 11.26
N ASP A 101 6.50 -10.57 11.26
CA ASP A 101 6.89 -9.69 10.15
C ASP A 101 6.08 -9.97 8.87
N VAL A 102 4.79 -9.62 8.92
CA VAL A 102 3.82 -9.83 7.83
C VAL A 102 4.30 -9.22 6.50
N ASN A 103 5.15 -8.20 6.53
CA ASN A 103 5.70 -7.60 5.32
C ASN A 103 6.46 -8.62 4.45
N ARG A 104 7.10 -9.64 5.05
CA ARG A 104 7.94 -10.62 4.32
C ARG A 104 7.18 -11.42 3.29
N PHE A 105 5.92 -11.74 3.58
CA PHE A 105 5.09 -12.64 2.76
C PHE A 105 3.81 -11.99 2.24
N SER A 106 3.61 -10.69 2.49
CA SER A 106 2.40 -10.00 2.04
C SER A 106 2.63 -8.87 1.04
N VAL A 107 1.56 -8.56 0.32
CA VAL A 107 1.40 -7.35 -0.49
C VAL A 107 0.41 -6.41 0.20
N GLY A 108 0.90 -5.28 0.70
CA GLY A 108 0.05 -4.18 1.18
C GLY A 108 -0.59 -3.36 0.06
N ILE A 109 -1.92 -3.23 0.09
CA ILE A 109 -2.72 -2.35 -0.77
C ILE A 109 -3.43 -1.33 0.11
N GLU A 110 -3.23 -0.05 -0.19
CA GLU A 110 -3.89 1.07 0.47
C GLU A 110 -5.09 1.52 -0.35
N LEU A 111 -6.25 1.63 0.29
CA LEU A 111 -7.41 2.33 -0.26
C LEU A 111 -7.45 3.73 0.36
N GLU A 112 -7.46 4.77 -0.47
CA GLU A 112 -7.63 6.13 0.05
C GLU A 112 -9.02 6.26 0.70
N GLY A 113 -9.02 6.57 1.99
CA GLY A 113 -10.25 6.51 2.79
C GLY A 113 -10.01 6.51 4.29
N ASP A 114 -11.07 6.18 5.01
CA ASP A 114 -11.12 6.09 6.46
C ASP A 114 -12.16 5.03 6.89
N VAL A 115 -12.47 4.96 8.19
CA VAL A 115 -13.40 3.96 8.76
C VAL A 115 -14.88 4.37 8.75
N VAL A 116 -15.21 5.60 8.35
CA VAL A 116 -16.58 6.14 8.38
C VAL A 116 -17.13 6.46 7.00
N THR A 117 -16.26 6.68 6.03
CA THR A 117 -16.58 7.07 4.66
C THR A 117 -16.62 5.82 3.78
N PRO A 118 -17.75 5.53 3.10
CA PRO A 118 -17.82 4.40 2.18
C PRO A 118 -16.79 4.48 1.05
N TYR A 119 -16.16 3.36 0.69
CA TYR A 119 -15.28 3.27 -0.49
C TYR A 119 -16.08 3.41 -1.79
N THR A 120 -15.44 3.94 -2.83
CA THR A 120 -16.12 4.14 -4.13
C THR A 120 -16.18 2.84 -4.92
N GLU A 121 -17.15 2.75 -5.85
CA GLU A 121 -17.20 1.63 -6.81
C GLU A 121 -15.90 1.51 -7.62
N ALA A 122 -15.33 2.64 -8.05
CA ALA A 122 -14.08 2.67 -8.79
C ALA A 122 -12.89 2.07 -8.00
N GLN A 123 -12.89 2.25 -6.67
CA GLN A 123 -11.91 1.61 -5.79
C GLN A 123 -12.08 0.10 -5.75
N TYR A 124 -13.32 -0.40 -5.62
CA TYR A 124 -13.61 -1.84 -5.64
C TYR A 124 -13.26 -2.48 -6.98
N GLU A 125 -13.64 -1.87 -8.11
CA GLU A 125 -13.32 -2.35 -9.46
C GLU A 125 -11.80 -2.48 -9.65
N THR A 126 -11.06 -1.46 -9.23
CA THR A 126 -9.59 -1.44 -9.32
C THR A 126 -8.97 -2.48 -8.40
N LEU A 127 -9.46 -2.60 -7.16
CA LEU A 127 -8.98 -3.58 -6.21
C LEU A 127 -9.16 -5.01 -6.75
N LEU A 128 -10.35 -5.34 -7.26
CA LEU A 128 -10.62 -6.65 -7.85
C LEU A 128 -9.68 -6.95 -9.02
N ARG A 129 -9.39 -5.96 -9.86
CA ARG A 129 -8.42 -6.10 -10.95
C ARG A 129 -7.02 -6.37 -10.43
N VAL A 130 -6.54 -5.62 -9.43
CA VAL A 130 -5.21 -5.84 -8.81
C VAL A 130 -5.12 -7.22 -8.18
N LEU A 131 -6.16 -7.66 -7.45
CA LEU A 131 -6.19 -8.99 -6.85
C LEU A 131 -6.10 -10.11 -7.90
N GLY A 132 -6.72 -9.92 -9.07
CA GLY A 132 -6.58 -10.83 -10.21
C GLY A 132 -5.13 -10.95 -10.71
N GLU A 133 -4.47 -9.81 -10.92
CA GLU A 133 -3.05 -9.76 -11.34
C GLU A 133 -2.14 -10.40 -10.28
N LEU A 134 -2.36 -10.08 -9.00
CA LEU A 134 -1.58 -10.63 -7.90
C LEU A 134 -1.70 -12.15 -7.81
N ARG A 135 -2.92 -12.70 -7.94
CA ARG A 135 -3.12 -14.16 -7.94
C ARG A 135 -2.47 -14.85 -9.13
N ALA A 136 -2.43 -14.19 -10.29
CA ALA A 136 -1.76 -14.73 -11.46
C ALA A 136 -0.22 -14.75 -11.29
N ALA A 137 0.35 -13.72 -10.67
CA ALA A 137 1.80 -13.62 -10.45
C ALA A 137 2.31 -14.35 -9.20
N HIS A 138 1.48 -14.46 -8.15
CA HIS A 138 1.81 -15.04 -6.85
C HIS A 138 0.82 -16.17 -6.51
N PRO A 139 1.03 -17.40 -7.02
CA PRO A 139 0.06 -18.49 -6.92
C PRO A 139 -0.25 -18.96 -5.50
N ARG A 140 0.55 -18.54 -4.51
CA ARG A 140 0.33 -18.87 -3.10
C ARG A 140 -0.72 -17.99 -2.43
N ILE A 141 -1.08 -16.85 -3.04
CA ILE A 141 -2.20 -16.03 -2.57
C ILE A 141 -3.49 -16.82 -2.74
N ARG A 142 -4.08 -17.21 -1.61
CA ARG A 142 -5.29 -18.03 -1.60
C ARG A 142 -6.55 -17.15 -1.59
N PRO A 143 -7.66 -17.61 -2.21
CA PRO A 143 -8.90 -16.85 -2.30
C PRO A 143 -9.83 -16.97 -1.09
N GLU A 144 -9.37 -17.58 0.01
CA GLU A 144 -10.18 -17.96 1.18
C GLU A 144 -10.36 -16.83 2.20
#